data_AF-A0A1S8KIM1-F1
#
_entry.id   AF-A0A1S8KIM1-F1
#
_cell.length_a   1.000
_cell.length_b   1.000
_cell.length_c   1.000
_cell.angle_alpha   90.00
_cell.angle_beta   90.00
_cell.angle_gamma   90.00
#
_symmetry.space_group_name_H-M   'P 1'
#
loop_
_entity.id
_entity.type
_entity.pdbx_description
1 polymer ?
#
loop_
_entity_poly.entity_id
_entity_poly.type
_entity_poly.pdbx_seq_one_letter_code
_entity_poly.pdbx_strand_id
1 'polypeptide(L)' 'MKENKYDDNIFFQKYSQMSRSQKGLAGAGEWETLKKMLPDFKGKRVLDLGCGYGWHCIYAMENGASSVVGVD' A
#
# COMPACT_ATOMS: atom_id res chain seq x y z
N MET A 1 -6.25 -23.37 -9.79
CA MET A 1 -5.78 -22.34 -8.84
C MET A 1 -6.78 -22.29 -7.70
N LYS A 2 -6.31 -22.08 -6.47
CA LYS A 2 -7.20 -21.82 -5.34
C LYS A 2 -7.72 -20.39 -5.48
N GLU A 3 -9.03 -20.21 -5.36
CA GLU A 3 -9.68 -18.90 -5.46
C GLU A 3 -9.16 -17.95 -4.38
N ASN A 4 -8.88 -16.70 -4.75
CA ASN A 4 -8.35 -15.72 -3.81
C ASN A 4 -9.48 -15.26 -2.89
N LYS A 5 -9.23 -15.20 -1.59
CA LYS A 5 -10.25 -14.78 -0.61
C LYS A 5 -10.66 -13.32 -0.79
N TYR A 6 -9.81 -12.51 -1.44
CA TYR A 6 -10.14 -11.12 -1.80
C TYR A 6 -11.13 -11.00 -2.95
N ASP A 7 -11.37 -12.08 -3.72
CA ASP A 7 -12.41 -12.11 -4.77
C ASP A 7 -13.82 -12.32 -4.17
N ASP A 8 -13.91 -12.75 -2.90
CA ASP A 8 -15.17 -12.83 -2.18
C ASP A 8 -15.64 -11.42 -1.75
N ASN A 9 -16.77 -11.00 -2.30
CA ASN A 9 -17.33 -9.67 -2.06
C ASN A 9 -17.55 -9.34 -0.58
N ILE A 10 -17.98 -10.32 0.23
CA ILE A 10 -18.26 -10.09 1.66
C ILE A 10 -16.95 -9.86 2.41
N PHE A 11 -15.94 -10.67 2.12
CA PHE A 11 -14.62 -10.51 2.69
C PHE A 11 -13.99 -9.19 2.27
N PHE A 12 -14.02 -8.86 0.98
CA PHE A 12 -13.46 -7.61 0.46
C PHE A 12 -14.15 -6.38 1.06
N GLN A 13 -15.47 -6.40 1.21
CA GLN A 13 -16.20 -5.32 1.88
C GLN A 13 -15.77 -5.14 3.34
N LYS A 14 -15.55 -6.23 4.09
CA LYS A 14 -15.04 -6.14 5.46
C LYS A 14 -13.60 -5.62 5.50
N TYR A 15 -12.77 -6.11 4.59
CA TYR A 15 -11.39 -5.66 4.43
C TYR A 15 -11.31 -4.15 4.11
N SER A 16 -12.21 -3.64 3.26
CA SER A 16 -12.27 -2.22 2.91
C SER A 16 -12.65 -1.31 4.09
N GLN A 17 -13.27 -1.87 5.15
CA GLN A 17 -13.58 -1.12 6.38
C GLN A 17 -12.41 -1.05 7.37
N MET A 18 -11.29 -1.74 7.12
CA MET A 18 -10.14 -1.65 8.00
C MET A 18 -9.57 -0.23 8.03
N SER A 19 -9.06 0.20 9.18
CA SER A 19 -8.50 1.55 9.37
C SER A 19 -7.44 1.89 8.32
N ARG A 20 -6.54 0.95 8.00
CA ARG A 20 -5.53 1.11 6.94
C ARG A 20 -6.12 1.29 5.55
N SER A 21 -7.25 0.63 5.25
CA SER A 21 -7.95 0.77 3.96
C SER A 21 -8.59 2.15 3.85
N GLN A 22 -9.22 2.64 4.91
CA GLN A 22 -9.97 3.91 4.91
C GLN A 22 -9.09 5.16 5.12
N LYS A 23 -8.10 5.08 6.00
CA LYS A 23 -7.28 6.24 6.45
C LYS A 23 -5.86 6.21 5.88
N GLY A 24 -5.58 5.27 4.97
CA GLY A 24 -4.26 5.08 4.39
C GLY A 24 -3.17 4.80 5.42
N LEU A 25 -1.98 5.34 5.20
CA LEU A 25 -0.82 5.12 6.06
C LEU A 25 -1.01 5.62 7.49
N ALA A 26 -1.82 6.67 7.70
CA ALA A 26 -2.17 7.14 9.04
C ALA A 26 -3.06 6.13 9.81
N GLY A 27 -3.75 5.24 9.11
CA GLY A 27 -4.55 4.16 9.68
C GLY A 27 -3.79 2.83 9.85
N ALA A 28 -2.54 2.76 9.40
CA ALA A 28 -1.70 1.57 9.47
C ALA A 28 -0.82 1.62 10.73
N GLY A 29 -1.03 0.70 11.67
CA GLY A 29 -0.35 0.73 12.96
C GLY A 29 1.17 0.52 12.86
N GLU A 30 1.62 -0.19 11.84
CA GLU A 30 3.03 -0.45 11.54
C GLU A 30 3.76 0.73 10.89
N TRP A 31 3.02 1.74 10.39
CA TRP A 31 3.57 2.75 9.48
C TRP A 31 4.70 3.57 10.10
N GLU A 32 4.53 4.05 11.33
CA GLU A 32 5.54 4.88 12.01
C GLU A 32 6.87 4.15 12.24
N THR A 33 6.83 2.82 12.34
CA THR A 33 8.05 1.99 12.44
C THR A 33 8.63 1.73 11.06
N LEU A 34 7.81 1.31 10.10
CA LEU A 34 8.24 1.01 8.73
C LEU A 34 8.85 2.24 8.04
N LYS A 35 8.22 3.41 8.18
CA LYS A 35 8.66 4.67 7.55
C LYS A 35 10.11 5.01 7.83
N LYS A 36 10.62 4.68 9.03
CA LYS A 36 12.00 4.93 9.45
C LYS A 36 13.01 4.02 8.75
N MET A 37 12.56 2.88 8.23
CA MET A 37 13.38 1.91 7.52
C MET A 37 13.39 2.15 6.00
N LEU A 38 12.46 2.97 5.50
CA LEU A 38 12.38 3.26 4.08
C LEU A 38 13.55 4.12 3.61
N PRO A 39 14.07 3.90 2.40
CA PRO A 39 15.13 4.72 1.85
C PRO A 39 14.59 6.10 1.41
N ASP A 40 15.49 7.02 1.08
CA ASP A 40 15.13 8.17 0.23
C ASP A 40 14.62 7.66 -1.13
N PHE A 41 13.52 8.22 -1.60
CA PHE A 41 12.83 7.85 -2.84
C PHE A 41 13.26 8.70 -4.03
N LYS A 42 13.97 9.81 -3.83
CA LYS A 42 14.30 10.76 -4.90
C LYS A 42 14.94 10.07 -6.12
N GLY A 43 14.28 10.18 -7.27
CA GLY A 43 14.72 9.60 -8.55
C GLY A 43 14.59 8.08 -8.67
N LYS A 44 14.14 7.38 -7.62
CA LYS A 44 14.05 5.91 -7.63
C LYS A 44 12.82 5.40 -8.34
N ARG A 45 12.97 4.22 -8.92
CA ARG A 45 11.87 3.42 -9.46
C ARG A 45 11.46 2.40 -8.40
N VAL A 46 10.19 2.37 -8.03
CA VAL A 46 9.66 1.52 -6.95
C VAL A 46 8.70 0.50 -7.53
N LEU A 47 8.77 -0.73 -7.01
CA LEU A 47 7.77 -1.78 -7.22
C LEU A 47 7.11 -2.05 -5.86
N ASP A 48 5.80 -1.86 -5.78
CA ASP A 48 4.98 -2.10 -4.59
C ASP A 48 4.13 -3.36 -4.83
N LEU A 49 4.48 -4.46 -4.15
CA LEU A 49 3.85 -5.77 -4.29
C LEU A 49 2.83 -5.98 -3.18
N GLY A 50 1.60 -6.31 -3.55
CA GLY A 50 0.47 -6.28 -2.61
C GLY A 50 0.12 -4.85 -2.24
N CYS A 51 0.04 -3.97 -3.25
CA CYS A 51 -0.11 -2.53 -3.01
C CYS A 51 -1.45 -2.16 -2.39
N GLY A 52 -2.45 -3.06 -2.46
CA GLY A 52 -3.81 -2.78 -2.02
C GLY A 52 -4.35 -1.53 -2.71
N TYR A 53 -4.82 -0.59 -1.90
CA TYR A 53 -5.29 0.72 -2.35
C TYR A 53 -4.17 1.69 -2.81
N GLY A 54 -2.91 1.26 -2.89
CA GLY A 54 -1.81 2.04 -3.46
C GLY A 54 -1.20 3.08 -2.52
N TRP A 55 -1.42 2.97 -1.21
CA TRP A 55 -0.98 3.98 -0.25
C TRP A 55 0.54 4.18 -0.21
N HIS A 56 1.33 3.10 -0.30
CA HIS A 56 2.79 3.22 -0.38
C HIS A 56 3.25 3.72 -1.76
N CYS A 57 2.52 3.39 -2.83
CA CYS A 57 2.78 3.96 -4.15
C CYS A 57 2.68 5.49 -4.14
N ILE A 58 1.59 6.01 -3.57
CA ILE A 58 1.36 7.46 -3.44
C ILE A 58 2.47 8.09 -2.60
N TYR A 59 2.77 7.51 -1.43
CA TYR A 59 3.83 8.01 -0.56
C TYR A 59 5.19 8.07 -1.27
N ALA A 60 5.59 7.02 -2.00
CA ALA A 60 6.85 7.01 -2.72
C ALA A 60 6.90 8.09 -3.81
N MET A 61 5.80 8.27 -4.58
CA MET A 61 5.70 9.35 -5.58
C MET A 61 5.80 10.74 -4.96
N GLU A 62 5.07 11.00 -3.87
CA GLU A 62 5.10 12.27 -3.13
C GLU A 62 6.50 12.57 -2.56
N ASN A 63 7.28 11.53 -2.25
CA ASN A 63 8.65 11.65 -1.75
C ASN A 63 9.71 11.58 -2.87
N GLY A 64 9.31 11.80 -4.13
CA GLY A 64 10.22 12.05 -5.23
C GLY A 64 10.66 10.82 -6.02
N ALA A 65 9.99 9.69 -5.87
CA ALA A 65 10.17 8.57 -6.80
C ALA A 65 9.95 9.03 -8.25
N SER A 66 10.77 8.52 -9.17
CA SER A 66 10.63 8.80 -10.61
C SER A 66 9.49 8.02 -11.23
N SER A 67 9.19 6.83 -10.71
CA SER A 67 8.04 6.01 -11.09
C SER A 67 7.73 5.01 -10.00
N VAL A 68 6.46 4.69 -9.79
CA VAL A 68 6.04 3.56 -8.95
C VAL A 68 5.10 2.66 -9.74
N VAL A 69 5.32 1.36 -9.65
CA VAL A 69 4.42 0.32 -10.17
C VAL A 69 3.83 -0.44 -8.99
N GLY A 70 2.51 -0.37 -8.83
CA GLY A 70 1.75 -1.17 -7.86
C GLY A 70 1.17 -2.41 -8.53
N VAL A 71 1.26 -3.55 -7.86
CA VAL A 71 0.63 -4.81 -8.27
C VAL A 71 -0.10 -5.41 -7.07
N ASP A 72 -1.38 -5.74 -7.26
CA ASP A 72 -2.24 -6.42 -6.28
C ASP A 72 -3.19 -7.38 -6.99
#